data_AF-A0A420HIM4-F1
#
_entry.id   AF-A0A420HIM4-F1
#
_cell.length_a   1.000
_cell.length_b   1.000
_cell.length_c   1.000
_cell.angle_alpha   90.00
_cell.angle_beta   90.00
_cell.angle_gamma   90.00
#
_symmetry.space_group_name_H-M   'P 1'
#
loop_
_entity.id
_entity.type
_entity.pdbx_description
1 polymer ?
#
loop_
_entity_poly.entity_id
_entity_poly.type
_entity_poly.pdbx_seq_one_letter_code
_entity_poly.pdbx_strand_id
1 'polypeptide(L)'
;KEDAPLNSLNRYFPSSTDLLCRWHFNKNIVKNTRDKYFELGEEYVDRNNVRKNRRHELWISFWDSWESILNSKSQEEYEEKIRNLRACKF
;
A
#
# COMPACT_ATOMS: atom_id res chain seq x y z
N LYS A 1 23.10 -9.72 7.51
CA LYS A 1 22.75 -10.93 6.71
C LYS A 1 21.58 -10.66 5.74
N GLU A 2 21.24 -9.40 5.46
CA GLU A 2 20.09 -9.03 4.62
C GLU A 2 20.48 -8.72 3.15
N ASP A 3 21.77 -8.72 2.82
CA ASP A 3 22.27 -8.26 1.51
C ASP A 3 22.34 -9.36 0.44
N ALA A 4 22.27 -10.64 0.82
CA ALA A 4 22.37 -11.76 -0.12
C ALA A 4 21.26 -11.76 -1.21
N PRO A 5 19.98 -11.53 -0.85
CA PRO A 5 18.89 -11.42 -1.81
C PRO A 5 19.06 -10.20 -2.72
N LEU A 6 19.42 -9.04 -2.16
CA LEU A 6 19.60 -7.80 -2.92
C LEU A 6 20.76 -7.94 -3.94
N ASN A 7 21.87 -8.54 -3.53
CA ASN A 7 23.04 -8.78 -4.39
C ASN A 7 22.75 -9.79 -5.51
N SER A 8 21.96 -10.83 -5.21
CA SER A 8 21.49 -11.79 -6.22
C SER A 8 20.59 -11.11 -7.24
N LEU A 9 19.65 -10.28 -6.79
CA LEU A 9 18.71 -9.59 -7.66
C LEU A 9 19.39 -8.57 -8.56
N ASN A 10 20.32 -7.76 -8.03
CA ASN A 10 21.12 -6.83 -8.83
C ASN A 10 21.97 -7.55 -9.89
N ARG A 11 22.42 -8.79 -9.63
CA ARG A 11 23.24 -9.55 -10.57
C ARG A 11 22.45 -10.08 -11.77
N TYR A 12 21.23 -10.54 -11.56
CA TYR A 12 20.42 -11.19 -12.62
C TYR A 12 19.36 -10.26 -13.22
N PHE A 13 18.89 -9.28 -12.45
CA PHE A 13 17.82 -8.35 -12.82
C PHE A 13 18.13 -6.92 -12.38
N PRO A 14 19.25 -6.31 -12.85
CA PRO A 14 19.69 -4.99 -12.40
C PRO A 14 18.68 -3.86 -12.65
N SER A 15 17.80 -4.02 -13.64
CA SER A 15 16.74 -3.07 -13.99
C SER A 15 15.38 -3.39 -13.35
N SER A 16 15.30 -4.40 -12.48
CA SER A 16 14.05 -4.81 -11.82
C SER A 16 14.20 -4.86 -10.30
N THR A 17 15.37 -4.51 -9.77
CA THR A 17 15.62 -4.44 -8.32
C THR A 17 14.64 -3.48 -7.64
N ASP A 18 14.35 -2.34 -8.26
CA ASP A 18 13.37 -1.35 -7.80
C ASP A 18 11.95 -1.94 -7.76
N LEU A 19 11.54 -2.67 -8.80
CA LEU A 19 10.24 -3.33 -8.89
C LEU A 19 10.07 -4.42 -7.83
N LEU A 20 11.12 -5.21 -7.59
CA LEU A 20 11.13 -6.28 -6.59
C LEU A 20 11.11 -5.72 -5.17
N CYS A 21 11.91 -4.69 -4.88
CA CYS A 21 11.86 -3.99 -3.60
C CYS A 21 10.44 -3.46 -3.34
N ARG A 22 9.83 -2.79 -4.33
CA ARG A 22 8.47 -2.27 -4.22
C ARG A 22 7.44 -3.37 -3.98
N TRP A 23 7.55 -4.50 -4.66
CA TRP A 23 6.68 -5.66 -4.41
C TRP A 23 6.82 -6.21 -2.98
N HIS A 24 8.05 -6.36 -2.48
CA HIS A 24 8.30 -6.81 -1.11
C HIS A 24 7.70 -5.86 -0.07
N PHE A 25 7.86 -4.55 -0.25
CA PHE A 25 7.23 -3.54 0.61
C PHE A 25 5.71 -3.64 0.59
N ASN A 26 5.12 -3.72 -0.60
CA ASN A 26 3.67 -3.85 -0.77
C ASN A 26 3.11 -5.11 -0.10
N LYS A 27 3.81 -6.25 -0.26
CA LYS A 27 3.43 -7.50 0.40
C LYS A 27 3.47 -7.39 1.92
N ASN A 28 4.46 -6.69 2.47
CA ASN A 28 4.55 -6.43 3.90
C ASN A 28 3.43 -5.52 4.41
N ILE A 29 3.05 -4.48 3.66
CA ILE A 29 1.93 -3.60 4.02
C ILE A 29 0.61 -4.40 4.04
N VAL A 30 0.33 -5.21 3.01
CA VAL A 30 -0.89 -6.03 2.99
C VAL A 30 -0.93 -6.96 4.22
N LYS A 31 0.13 -7.73 4.45
CA LYS A 31 0.18 -8.72 5.54
C LYS A 31 0.10 -8.12 6.94
N ASN A 32 0.75 -6.98 7.18
CA ASN A 32 0.85 -6.41 8.53
C ASN A 32 -0.19 -5.33 8.82
N THR A 33 -0.83 -4.79 7.77
CA THR A 33 -1.75 -3.66 7.90
C THR A 33 -3.18 -4.05 7.55
N ARG A 34 -3.43 -4.67 6.39
CA ARG A 34 -4.79 -5.03 5.95
C ARG A 34 -5.44 -6.01 6.93
N ASP A 35 -4.77 -7.13 7.16
CA ASP A 35 -5.32 -8.24 7.93
C ASP A 35 -5.46 -7.88 9.42
N LYS A 36 -4.63 -6.95 9.91
CA LYS A 36 -4.62 -6.53 11.31
C LYS A 36 -5.61 -5.40 11.62
N TYR A 37 -5.75 -4.43 10.73
CA TYR A 37 -6.53 -3.21 11.03
C TYR A 37 -7.83 -3.12 10.24
N PHE A 38 -7.94 -3.81 9.11
CA PHE A 38 -9.03 -3.60 8.15
C PHE A 38 -9.93 -4.81 7.85
N GLU A 39 -9.59 -6.04 8.28
CA GLU A 39 -10.40 -7.24 7.99
C GLU A 39 -11.66 -7.42 8.86
N LEU A 40 -11.80 -6.70 9.99
CA LEU A 40 -12.90 -6.90 10.97
C LEU A 40 -13.88 -5.71 11.03
N GLY A 41 -14.45 -5.29 9.90
CA GLY A 41 -15.42 -4.20 9.87
C GLY A 41 -16.87 -4.65 9.97
N GLU A 42 -17.72 -3.80 10.54
CA GLU A 42 -19.17 -3.98 10.48
C GLU A 42 -19.66 -3.88 9.04
N GLU A 43 -20.49 -4.85 8.64
CA GLU A 43 -21.18 -4.81 7.36
C GLU A 43 -22.37 -3.85 7.44
N TYR A 44 -22.58 -3.07 6.40
CA TYR A 44 -23.73 -2.20 6.24
C TYR A 44 -24.28 -2.30 4.82
N VAL A 45 -25.56 -1.95 4.64
CA VAL A 45 -26.18 -1.87 3.33
C VAL A 45 -26.27 -0.40 2.94
N ASP A 46 -25.75 -0.06 1.77
CA ASP A 46 -25.79 1.32 1.27
C ASP A 46 -27.17 1.68 0.68
N ARG A 47 -27.30 2.92 0.21
CA ARG A 47 -28.55 3.43 -0.40
C ARG A 47 -28.96 2.69 -1.68
N ASN A 48 -28.05 1.94 -2.28
CA ASN A 48 -28.25 1.16 -3.51
C ASN A 48 -28.50 -0.32 -3.22
N ASN A 49 -28.77 -0.70 -1.97
CA ASN A 49 -28.93 -2.10 -1.52
C ASN A 49 -27.67 -2.97 -1.69
N VAL A 50 -26.48 -2.36 -1.71
CA VAL A 50 -25.20 -3.09 -1.80
C VAL A 50 -24.65 -3.31 -0.40
N ARG A 51 -24.33 -4.58 -0.07
CA ARG A 51 -23.59 -4.91 1.16
C ARG A 51 -22.15 -4.42 1.04
N LYS A 52 -21.73 -3.66 2.05
CA LYS A 52 -20.40 -3.07 2.14
C LYS A 52 -19.80 -3.34 3.51
N ASN A 53 -18.48 -3.35 3.57
CA ASN A 53 -17.76 -3.43 4.83
C ASN A 53 -16.99 -2.12 5.02
N ARG A 54 -17.31 -1.38 6.09
CA ARG A 54 -16.73 -0.04 6.31
C ARG A 54 -15.20 -0.08 6.41
N ARG A 55 -14.63 -1.09 7.06
CA ARG A 55 -13.17 -1.22 7.17
C ARG A 55 -12.53 -1.64 5.87
N HIS A 56 -13.22 -2.45 5.07
CA HIS A 56 -12.75 -2.78 3.73
C HIS A 56 -12.68 -1.53 2.82
N GLU A 57 -13.66 -0.63 2.91
CA GLU A 57 -13.62 0.64 2.16
C GLU A 57 -12.49 1.56 2.63
N LEU A 58 -12.24 1.62 3.94
CA LEU A 58 -11.12 2.38 4.49
C LEU A 58 -9.77 1.80 4.03
N TRP A 59 -9.67 0.47 3.91
CA TRP A 59 -8.51 -0.18 3.30
C TRP A 59 -8.33 0.20 1.83
N ILE A 60 -9.40 0.18 1.02
CA ILE A 60 -9.32 0.57 -0.39
C ILE A 60 -8.80 2.01 -0.48
N SER A 61 -9.37 2.93 0.30
CA SER A 61 -8.94 4.34 0.33
C SER A 61 -7.48 4.51 0.76
N PHE A 62 -7.04 3.77 1.79
CA PHE A 62 -5.64 3.73 2.19
C PHE A 62 -4.74 3.21 1.07
N TRP A 63 -5.13 2.12 0.42
CA TRP A 63 -4.35 1.47 -0.62
C TRP A 63 -4.20 2.33 -1.86
N ASP A 64 -5.26 3.00 -2.30
CA ASP A 64 -5.24 3.94 -3.42
C ASP A 64 -4.29 5.13 -3.12
N SER A 65 -4.34 5.64 -1.89
CA SER A 65 -3.44 6.70 -1.43
C SER A 65 -1.98 6.23 -1.42
N TRP A 66 -1.73 5.01 -0.92
CA TRP A 66 -0.41 4.38 -0.89
C TRP A 66 0.15 4.13 -2.30
N GLU A 67 -0.67 3.60 -3.20
CA GLU A 67 -0.27 3.35 -4.59
C GLU A 67 0.05 4.67 -5.31
N SER A 68 -0.73 5.73 -5.06
CA SER A 68 -0.47 7.06 -5.60
C SER A 68 0.88 7.62 -5.15
N ILE A 69 1.27 7.42 -3.89
CA ILE A 69 2.60 7.81 -3.37
C ILE A 69 3.71 7.07 -4.11
N LEU A 70 3.55 5.75 -4.28
CA LEU A 70 4.58 4.94 -4.93
C LEU A 70 4.74 5.28 -6.42
N ASN A 71 3.69 5.82 -7.05
CA ASN A 71 3.69 6.25 -8.45
C ASN A 71 4.07 7.73 -8.63
N SER A 72 4.50 8.43 -7.58
CA SER A 72 4.98 9.81 -7.69
C SER A 72 6.15 9.91 -8.67
N LYS A 73 6.11 10.94 -9.53
CA LYS A 73 7.12 11.17 -10.57
C LYS A 73 8.19 12.17 -10.13
N SER A 74 7.97 12.88 -9.02
CA SER A 74 8.94 13.78 -8.40
C SER A 74 8.96 13.66 -6.89
N GLN A 75 10.01 14.21 -6.27
CA GLN A 75 10.18 14.23 -4.82
C GLN A 75 9.10 15.09 -4.15
N GLU A 76 8.74 16.23 -4.76
CA GLU A 76 7.70 17.13 -4.24
C GLU A 76 6.33 16.45 -4.22
N GLU A 77 5.98 15.73 -5.29
CA GLU A 77 4.73 14.97 -5.39
C GLU A 77 4.67 13.85 -4.33
N TYR A 78 5.79 13.16 -4.10
CA TYR A 78 5.92 12.16 -3.04
C TYR A 78 5.68 12.78 -1.65
N GLU A 79 6.33 13.89 -1.34
CA GLU A 79 6.23 14.56 -0.04
C GLU A 79 4.82 15.11 0.24
N GLU A 80 4.17 15.66 -0.78
CA GLU A 80 2.78 16.10 -0.69
C GLU A 80 1.84 14.93 -0.40
N LYS A 81 1.92 13.85 -1.18
CA LYS A 81 1.03 12.70 -1.01
C LYS A 81 1.25 11.97 0.32
N ILE A 82 2.50 11.87 0.78
CA ILE A 82 2.81 11.33 2.12
C ILE A 82 2.20 12.19 3.22
N ARG A 83 2.26 13.51 3.08
CA ARG A 83 1.65 14.44 4.04
C ARG A 83 0.13 14.26 4.09
N ASN A 84 -0.49 14.12 2.93
CA ASN A 84 -1.94 13.87 2.82
C ASN A 84 -2.33 12.54 3.44
N LEU A 85 -1.60 11.45 3.16
CA LEU A 85 -1.84 10.14 3.76
C LEU A 85 -1.74 10.18 5.29
N ARG A 86 -0.77 10.94 5.85
CA ARG A 86 -0.61 11.10 7.30
C ARG A 86 -1.74 11.92 7.94
N ALA A 87 -2.36 12.83 7.18
CA ALA A 87 -3.48 13.64 7.64
C ALA A 87 -4.82 12.87 7.58
N CYS A 88 -4.93 11.87 6.71
CA CYS A 88 -6.08 10.99 6.65
C CYS A 88 -6.24 10.18 7.94
N LYS A 89 -7.44 10.21 8.52
CA LYS A 89 -7.84 9.29 9.59
C LYS A 89 -8.62 8.15 8.94
N PHE A 90 -7.95 7.01 8.78
CA PHE A 90 -8.58 5.75 8.37
C PHE A 90 -9.15 5.02 9.59
#